data_AF-A0A4Y6RZL2-F1
#
_entry.id   AF-A0A4Y6RZL2-F1
#
_cell.length_a   1.000
_cell.length_b   1.000
_cell.length_c   1.000
_cell.angle_alpha   90.00
_cell.angle_beta   90.00
_cell.angle_gamma   90.00
#
_symmetry.space_group_name_H-M   'P 1'
#
loop_
_entity.id
_entity.type
_entity.pdbx_description
1 polymer ?
#
loop_
_entity_poly.entity_id
_entity_poly.type
_entity_poly.pdbx_seq_one_letter_code
_entity_poly.pdbx_strand_id
1 'polypeptide(L)'
;MGIHPRTVQRSVMSKLSSIKTLLAASTMYTGLTMIVLAEDPASPDLQSQPKVDGLPADLVPWRDPNNPNVIILDDDSKAFLTRRDRSEDLERTPGPINMQRYAEQWSKWAFPTYLGAPVALTPEDLKAGEVDVAIVGLPSDFNPSGGQGWAANQMRIIRTIDTANKGVDPHTHVNYMKELNIVDYGNAAQNPFQLGMSLGEHARVLTEILDSGAIAIAIGGDHGTEAAGHMAMVNHFGPKNYATVHFDAHQDVYDTSLGAFTHGGRARRWAWENGWIKGKDLHSVGMRSPYGDPKLVDWQREVGEQYHYMPEFERNGFEETWKKVLEEVKGKRLHISFDVDAIDPAHVPGVSNPDPGGFTALEAIRMVRELAIQNDVAMIEFDEYSPLYDDTHYNTAIVIDRMMRAFLAGVALRKKGITDPNYMDPVVLDHGVK
;
A
#
# COMPACT_ATOMS: atom_id res chain seq x y z
N MET A 1 -61.80 47.33 22.32
CA MET A 1 -62.12 46.28 21.32
C MET A 1 -61.14 45.14 21.52
N GLY A 2 -61.50 44.21 22.40
CA GLY A 2 -60.74 42.98 22.64
C GLY A 2 -61.16 41.91 21.65
N ILE A 3 -60.18 41.21 21.07
CA ILE A 3 -60.42 40.05 20.21
C ILE A 3 -60.02 38.82 21.01
N HIS A 4 -61.02 38.00 21.32
CA HIS A 4 -60.91 36.66 21.90
C HIS A 4 -60.50 35.62 20.83
N PRO A 5 -60.13 34.39 21.23
CA PRO A 5 -59.03 33.64 20.66
C PRO A 5 -59.51 32.63 19.61
N ARG A 6 -58.66 32.33 18.62
CA ARG A 6 -58.85 31.15 17.77
C ARG A 6 -58.28 29.92 18.46
N THR A 7 -59.21 29.04 18.82
CA THR A 7 -59.04 27.62 19.13
C THR A 7 -58.13 26.93 18.12
N VAL A 8 -56.96 26.47 18.58
CA VAL A 8 -56.17 25.43 17.92
C VAL A 8 -56.29 24.18 18.77
N GLN A 9 -57.15 23.25 18.35
CA GLN A 9 -57.06 21.85 18.78
C GLN A 9 -57.76 20.95 17.76
N ARG A 10 -56.95 20.25 16.95
CA ARG A 10 -57.03 18.80 16.66
C ARG A 10 -56.22 18.47 15.40
N SER A 11 -54.98 18.06 15.61
CA SER A 11 -54.27 17.04 14.81
C SER A 11 -52.88 16.83 15.43
N VAL A 12 -52.85 16.23 16.62
CA VAL A 12 -51.67 15.51 17.11
C VAL A 12 -51.72 14.11 16.45
N MET A 13 -50.56 13.54 16.13
CA MET A 13 -50.35 12.13 15.70
C MET A 13 -50.46 11.78 14.20
N SER A 14 -49.63 12.36 13.33
CA SER A 14 -49.34 11.72 12.02
C SER A 14 -47.89 11.81 11.51
N LYS A 15 -46.93 12.26 12.32
CA LYS A 15 -45.51 12.38 11.91
C LYS A 15 -44.50 11.52 12.69
N LEU A 16 -44.97 10.52 13.43
CA LEU A 16 -44.09 9.64 14.23
C LEU A 16 -44.12 8.15 13.84
N SER A 17 -44.88 7.76 12.80
CA SER A 17 -44.89 6.37 12.30
C SER A 17 -43.79 6.08 11.27
N SER A 18 -43.30 7.09 10.54
CA SER A 18 -42.30 6.91 9.49
C SER A 18 -40.84 6.76 9.98
N ILE A 19 -40.54 7.13 11.22
CA ILE A 19 -39.18 6.99 11.79
C ILE A 19 -38.96 5.61 12.41
N LYS A 20 -40.02 4.92 12.87
CA LYS A 20 -39.90 3.55 13.40
C LYS A 20 -39.75 2.49 12.31
N THR A 21 -40.25 2.75 11.10
CA THR A 21 -40.11 1.80 9.97
C THR A 21 -38.70 1.83 9.36
N LEU A 22 -38.00 2.97 9.38
CA LEU A 22 -36.59 3.01 8.95
C LEU A 22 -35.66 2.31 9.95
N LEU A 23 -35.90 2.48 11.26
CA LEU A 23 -35.07 1.84 12.29
C LEU A 23 -35.30 0.32 12.41
N ALA A 24 -36.51 -0.16 12.07
CA ALA A 24 -36.82 -1.59 12.04
C ALA A 24 -36.33 -2.28 10.75
N ALA A 25 -36.27 -1.57 9.62
CA ALA A 25 -35.68 -2.09 8.40
C ALA A 25 -34.15 -2.24 8.50
N SER A 26 -33.48 -1.36 9.25
CA SER A 26 -32.03 -1.46 9.48
C SER A 26 -31.62 -2.54 10.50
N THR A 27 -32.55 -3.01 11.34
CA THR A 27 -32.29 -4.11 12.31
C THR A 27 -32.75 -5.48 11.82
N MET A 28 -33.63 -5.58 10.81
CA MET A 28 -34.02 -6.88 10.23
C MET A 28 -33.17 -7.31 9.03
N TYR A 29 -32.44 -6.40 8.37
CA TYR A 29 -31.54 -6.77 7.27
C TYR A 29 -30.20 -7.36 7.74
N THR A 30 -29.84 -7.15 9.00
CA THR A 30 -28.62 -7.71 9.64
C THR A 30 -28.82 -9.14 10.16
N GLY A 31 -30.04 -9.67 10.16
CA GLY A 31 -30.36 -10.97 10.78
C GLY A 31 -30.65 -12.13 9.84
N LEU A 32 -30.92 -11.91 8.54
CA LEU A 32 -31.42 -12.97 7.65
C LEU A 32 -30.48 -13.36 6.49
N THR A 33 -29.37 -12.67 6.30
CA THR A 33 -28.39 -12.99 5.24
C THR A 33 -27.26 -13.92 5.72
N MET A 34 -27.41 -14.54 6.90
CA MET A 34 -26.41 -15.40 7.53
C MET A 34 -26.55 -16.89 7.18
N ILE A 35 -27.46 -17.29 6.28
CA ILE A 35 -27.62 -18.70 5.87
C ILE A 35 -27.85 -18.80 4.36
N VAL A 36 -26.86 -18.38 3.59
CA VAL A 36 -26.49 -19.06 2.34
C VAL A 36 -24.97 -19.04 2.31
N LEU A 37 -24.35 -20.06 2.90
CA LEU A 37 -22.96 -20.36 2.59
C LEU A 37 -22.97 -20.79 1.11
N ALA A 38 -22.61 -19.86 0.23
CA ALA A 38 -22.15 -20.27 -1.09
C ALA A 38 -20.93 -21.16 -0.83
N GLU A 39 -20.97 -22.40 -1.30
CA GLU A 39 -19.75 -23.20 -1.40
C GLU A 39 -18.79 -22.39 -2.27
N ASP A 40 -17.65 -21.98 -1.70
CA ASP A 40 -16.64 -21.25 -2.46
C ASP A 40 -16.20 -22.14 -3.64
N PRO A 41 -16.37 -21.69 -4.89
CA PRO A 41 -15.86 -22.43 -6.03
C PRO A 41 -14.34 -22.56 -5.90
N ALA A 42 -13.79 -23.66 -6.41
CA ALA A 42 -12.35 -23.86 -6.49
C ALA A 42 -11.67 -22.61 -7.09
N SER A 43 -10.51 -22.23 -6.55
CA SER A 43 -9.80 -21.02 -6.95
C SER A 43 -9.73 -20.91 -8.48
N PRO A 44 -10.22 -19.81 -9.08
CA PRO A 44 -10.29 -19.69 -10.52
C PRO A 44 -8.91 -19.82 -11.17
N ASP A 45 -8.84 -20.48 -12.32
CA ASP A 45 -7.62 -20.50 -13.15
C ASP A 45 -7.41 -19.12 -13.80
N LEU A 46 -6.79 -18.22 -13.05
CA LEU A 46 -6.55 -16.83 -13.44
C LEU A 46 -5.68 -16.66 -14.69
N GLN A 47 -4.93 -17.68 -15.10
CA GLN A 47 -4.16 -17.63 -16.35
C GLN A 47 -5.05 -17.88 -17.57
N SER A 48 -6.15 -18.63 -17.40
CA SER A 48 -7.10 -18.94 -18.46
C SER A 48 -8.25 -17.94 -18.60
N GLN A 49 -8.44 -17.07 -17.60
CA GLN A 49 -9.55 -16.13 -17.58
C GLN A 49 -9.38 -14.97 -18.57
N PRO A 50 -10.48 -14.46 -19.14
CA PRO A 50 -10.46 -13.19 -19.86
C PRO A 50 -9.88 -12.09 -18.97
N LYS A 51 -8.93 -11.32 -19.49
CA LYS A 51 -8.38 -10.16 -18.80
C LYS A 51 -9.05 -8.89 -19.31
N VAL A 52 -9.39 -7.99 -18.40
CA VAL A 52 -9.83 -6.61 -18.69
C VAL A 52 -8.74 -5.67 -18.19
N ASP A 53 -8.12 -4.93 -19.12
CA ASP A 53 -7.00 -4.03 -18.84
C ASP A 53 -5.84 -4.68 -18.07
N GLY A 54 -5.53 -5.93 -18.42
CA GLY A 54 -4.44 -6.69 -17.82
C GLY A 54 -4.81 -7.40 -16.53
N LEU A 55 -5.97 -7.15 -15.90
CA LEU A 55 -6.41 -7.85 -14.69
C LEU A 55 -7.46 -8.94 -15.01
N PRO A 56 -7.53 -10.03 -14.25
CA PRO A 56 -8.61 -11.02 -14.38
C PRO A 56 -10.00 -10.36 -14.28
N ALA A 57 -10.89 -10.65 -15.23
CA ALA A 57 -12.21 -10.00 -15.33
C ALA A 57 -13.05 -10.12 -14.04
N ASP A 58 -12.94 -11.26 -13.34
CA ASP A 58 -13.66 -11.53 -12.10
C ASP A 58 -13.23 -10.63 -10.93
N LEU A 59 -12.01 -10.07 -10.99
CA LEU A 59 -11.49 -9.14 -9.98
C LEU A 59 -11.92 -7.69 -10.24
N VAL A 60 -12.31 -7.38 -11.46
CA VAL A 60 -12.72 -6.04 -11.89
C VAL A 60 -14.07 -6.06 -12.60
N PRO A 61 -15.11 -6.69 -12.02
CA PRO A 61 -16.38 -6.93 -12.70
C PRO A 61 -17.03 -5.62 -13.20
N TRP A 62 -16.84 -4.51 -12.47
CA TRP A 62 -17.31 -3.17 -12.83
C TRP A 62 -16.72 -2.60 -14.14
N ARG A 63 -15.64 -3.18 -14.67
CA ARG A 63 -15.05 -2.77 -15.95
C ARG A 63 -15.77 -3.39 -17.16
N ASP A 64 -16.53 -4.47 -16.97
CA ASP A 64 -17.40 -5.00 -18.02
C ASP A 64 -18.80 -4.36 -17.90
N PRO A 65 -19.17 -3.44 -18.81
CA PRO A 65 -20.47 -2.77 -18.77
C PRO A 65 -21.65 -3.72 -19.02
N ASN A 66 -21.40 -4.94 -19.50
CA ASN A 66 -22.43 -5.97 -19.71
C ASN A 66 -22.51 -6.97 -18.55
N ASN A 67 -21.67 -6.83 -17.52
CA ASN A 67 -21.70 -7.73 -16.38
C ASN A 67 -23.02 -7.51 -15.61
N PRO A 68 -23.87 -8.56 -15.47
CA PRO A 68 -25.19 -8.42 -14.86
C PRO A 68 -25.14 -8.05 -13.37
N ASN A 69 -23.97 -8.19 -12.73
CA ASN A 69 -23.75 -7.81 -11.34
C ASN A 69 -23.30 -6.34 -11.18
N VAL A 70 -23.16 -5.59 -12.27
CA VAL A 70 -22.76 -4.18 -12.25
C VAL A 70 -23.97 -3.29 -12.48
N ILE A 71 -24.29 -2.47 -11.48
CA ILE A 71 -25.35 -1.47 -11.57
C ILE A 71 -24.70 -0.12 -11.87
N ILE A 72 -24.85 0.36 -13.10
CA ILE A 72 -24.42 1.72 -13.49
C ILE A 72 -25.53 2.68 -13.06
N LEU A 73 -25.25 3.52 -12.06
CA LEU A 73 -26.23 4.46 -11.48
C LEU A 73 -26.40 5.75 -12.29
N ASP A 74 -25.44 6.08 -13.14
CA ASP A 74 -25.42 7.25 -14.03
C ASP A 74 -24.72 6.83 -15.34
N ASP A 75 -25.47 6.76 -16.44
CA ASP A 75 -24.98 6.43 -17.78
C ASP A 75 -24.46 7.65 -18.54
N ASP A 76 -24.77 8.86 -18.07
CA ASP A 76 -24.38 10.13 -18.67
C ASP A 76 -22.98 10.57 -18.23
N SER A 77 -22.51 10.15 -17.04
CA SER A 77 -21.19 10.52 -16.49
C SER A 77 -20.24 9.34 -16.31
N LYS A 78 -19.14 9.35 -17.09
CA LYS A 78 -18.04 8.37 -16.99
C LYS A 78 -16.82 8.85 -16.19
N ALA A 79 -16.92 10.00 -15.52
CA ALA A 79 -15.77 10.74 -14.98
C ALA A 79 -14.88 9.93 -14.01
N PHE A 80 -15.44 8.94 -13.31
CA PHE A 80 -14.72 8.06 -12.37
C PHE A 80 -14.69 6.59 -12.80
N LEU A 81 -15.15 6.29 -14.02
CA LEU A 81 -15.24 4.92 -14.56
C LEU A 81 -14.17 4.65 -15.63
N THR A 82 -13.70 5.68 -16.32
CA THR A 82 -12.76 5.56 -17.44
C THR A 82 -11.54 6.44 -17.22
N ARG A 83 -10.35 5.94 -17.59
CA ARG A 83 -9.15 6.80 -17.65
C ARG A 83 -9.38 7.93 -18.66
N ARG A 84 -8.75 9.07 -18.40
CA ARG A 84 -8.70 10.20 -19.34
C ARG A 84 -8.17 9.70 -20.69
N ASP A 85 -8.87 10.06 -21.76
CA ASP A 85 -8.36 9.85 -23.11
C ASP A 85 -7.11 10.72 -23.34
N ARG A 86 -6.06 10.08 -23.86
CA ARG A 86 -4.76 10.71 -24.15
C ARG A 86 -4.54 10.93 -25.64
N SER A 87 -5.52 10.58 -26.48
CA SER A 87 -5.46 10.80 -27.93
C SER A 87 -5.34 12.29 -28.30
N GLU A 88 -5.80 13.19 -27.40
CA GLU A 88 -5.69 14.64 -27.54
C GLU A 88 -4.43 15.24 -26.89
N ASP A 89 -3.58 14.43 -26.23
CA ASP A 89 -2.32 14.91 -25.68
C ASP A 89 -1.37 15.35 -26.82
N LEU A 90 -0.52 16.35 -26.54
CA LEU A 90 0.55 16.71 -27.47
C LEU A 90 1.48 15.50 -27.66
N GLU A 91 1.74 15.15 -28.92
CA GLU A 91 2.66 14.06 -29.25
C GLU A 91 4.06 14.34 -28.70
N ARG A 92 4.67 13.32 -28.09
CA ARG A 92 6.04 13.35 -27.60
C ARG A 92 6.69 11.98 -27.73
N THR A 93 8.02 11.95 -27.81
CA THR A 93 8.78 10.71 -27.70
C THR A 93 8.61 10.13 -26.29
N PRO A 94 8.35 8.82 -26.15
CA PRO A 94 8.34 8.15 -24.85
C PRO A 94 9.66 8.30 -24.10
N GLY A 95 9.56 8.46 -22.78
CA GLY A 95 10.71 8.57 -21.87
C GLY A 95 10.41 9.48 -20.67
N PRO A 96 11.19 9.36 -19.57
CA PRO A 96 11.03 10.20 -18.39
C PRO A 96 11.30 11.68 -18.66
N ILE A 97 10.53 12.54 -18.00
CA ILE A 97 10.60 14.00 -18.14
C ILE A 97 11.15 14.59 -16.85
N ASN A 98 12.34 15.19 -16.92
CA ASN A 98 12.89 15.90 -15.77
C ASN A 98 12.23 17.29 -15.65
N MET A 99 11.43 17.47 -14.61
CA MET A 99 10.73 18.73 -14.33
C MET A 99 11.63 19.77 -13.66
N GLN A 100 12.79 19.37 -13.15
CA GLN A 100 13.65 20.21 -12.33
C GLN A 100 14.41 21.24 -13.18
N ARG A 101 14.47 22.49 -12.69
CA ARG A 101 15.10 23.60 -13.43
C ARG A 101 16.61 23.66 -13.24
N TYR A 102 17.11 23.14 -12.12
CA TYR A 102 18.53 23.12 -11.78
C TYR A 102 18.97 21.69 -11.50
N ALA A 103 20.23 21.38 -11.84
CA ALA A 103 20.85 20.10 -11.55
C ALA A 103 20.93 19.82 -10.04
N GLU A 104 21.03 20.88 -9.23
CA GLU A 104 20.94 20.83 -7.78
C GLU A 104 20.06 21.97 -7.29
N GLN A 105 19.05 21.61 -6.49
CA GLN A 105 18.11 22.54 -5.89
C GLN A 105 17.53 21.91 -4.63
N TRP A 106 17.16 22.73 -3.67
CA TRP A 106 16.51 22.24 -2.46
C TRP A 106 15.09 21.75 -2.79
N SER A 107 14.74 20.57 -2.28
CA SER A 107 13.44 19.91 -2.51
C SER A 107 12.26 20.84 -2.26
N LYS A 108 12.32 21.65 -1.20
CA LYS A 108 11.28 22.64 -0.85
C LYS A 108 11.01 23.73 -1.91
N TRP A 109 11.91 23.94 -2.86
CA TRP A 109 11.77 24.89 -3.98
C TRP A 109 11.70 24.20 -5.35
N ALA A 110 11.89 22.89 -5.38
CA ALA A 110 11.83 22.07 -6.58
C ALA A 110 10.39 21.88 -7.04
N PHE A 111 10.22 21.37 -8.27
CA PHE A 111 8.94 20.74 -8.61
C PHE A 111 8.76 19.53 -7.69
N PRO A 112 7.60 19.39 -7.02
CA PRO A 112 7.39 18.36 -6.01
C PRO A 112 7.12 17.03 -6.70
N THR A 113 8.19 16.28 -6.94
CA THR A 113 8.16 14.86 -7.33
C THR A 113 8.86 14.05 -6.26
N TYR A 114 8.57 12.74 -6.17
CA TYR A 114 9.25 11.88 -5.21
C TYR A 114 10.78 11.96 -5.39
N LEU A 115 11.50 12.30 -4.31
CA LEU A 115 12.96 12.49 -4.29
C LEU A 115 13.51 13.54 -5.29
N GLY A 116 12.61 14.34 -5.90
CA GLY A 116 12.95 15.23 -7.01
C GLY A 116 13.18 14.52 -8.35
N ALA A 117 12.83 13.25 -8.47
CA ALA A 117 13.04 12.40 -9.64
C ALA A 117 12.26 12.90 -10.89
N PRO A 118 12.70 12.52 -12.11
CA PRO A 118 11.92 12.68 -13.33
C PRO A 118 10.54 12.03 -13.24
N VAL A 119 9.58 12.50 -14.03
CA VAL A 119 8.23 11.94 -14.12
C VAL A 119 8.12 10.99 -15.31
N ALA A 120 7.49 9.84 -15.12
CA ALA A 120 7.00 9.00 -16.21
C ALA A 120 5.46 9.01 -16.19
N LEU A 121 4.82 9.03 -17.36
CA LEU A 121 3.37 9.17 -17.49
C LEU A 121 2.71 7.93 -18.11
N THR A 122 3.48 7.06 -18.76
CA THR A 122 2.96 5.88 -19.47
C THR A 122 3.89 4.68 -19.28
N PRO A 123 3.41 3.45 -19.55
CA PRO A 123 4.26 2.26 -19.60
C PRO A 123 5.37 2.37 -20.65
N GLU A 124 5.12 3.05 -21.77
CA GLU A 124 6.13 3.32 -22.80
C GLU A 124 7.25 4.23 -22.28
N ASP A 125 6.95 5.17 -21.38
CA ASP A 125 7.99 5.98 -20.72
C ASP A 125 8.87 5.14 -19.81
N LEU A 126 8.28 4.20 -19.06
CA LEU A 126 9.02 3.30 -18.18
C LEU A 126 10.00 2.44 -18.99
N LYS A 127 9.52 1.87 -20.10
CA LYS A 127 10.34 1.05 -21.00
C LYS A 127 11.42 1.86 -21.71
N ALA A 128 11.07 3.02 -22.27
CA ALA A 128 12.02 3.87 -22.98
C ALA A 128 13.08 4.47 -22.05
N GLY A 129 12.75 4.68 -20.78
CA GLY A 129 13.67 5.17 -19.76
C GLY A 129 14.55 4.10 -19.11
N GLU A 130 14.38 2.82 -19.48
CA GLU A 130 15.02 1.68 -18.79
C GLU A 130 14.91 1.82 -17.27
N VAL A 131 13.69 2.12 -16.80
CA VAL A 131 13.43 2.47 -15.40
C VAL A 131 13.72 1.26 -14.51
N ASP A 132 14.56 1.47 -13.49
CA ASP A 132 14.84 0.47 -12.47
C ASP A 132 13.79 0.50 -11.36
N VAL A 133 13.32 1.70 -10.99
CA VAL A 133 12.36 1.92 -9.89
C VAL A 133 11.34 2.99 -10.27
N ALA A 134 10.06 2.68 -10.11
CA ALA A 134 8.97 3.64 -10.24
C ALA A 134 8.30 3.85 -8.89
N ILE A 135 8.23 5.10 -8.44
CA ILE A 135 7.54 5.49 -7.20
C ILE A 135 6.14 5.97 -7.57
N VAL A 136 5.11 5.40 -6.95
CA VAL A 136 3.70 5.67 -7.27
C VAL A 136 2.90 5.91 -6.00
N GLY A 137 1.94 6.83 -6.04
CA GLY A 137 0.96 6.97 -4.96
C GLY A 137 -0.27 6.11 -5.18
N LEU A 138 -0.78 5.45 -4.14
CA LEU A 138 -2.02 4.68 -4.16
C LEU A 138 -3.04 5.30 -3.19
N PRO A 139 -3.51 6.54 -3.42
CA PRO A 139 -4.29 7.28 -2.44
C PRO A 139 -5.60 6.57 -2.09
N SER A 140 -5.75 6.07 -0.87
CA SER A 140 -6.99 5.49 -0.34
C SER A 140 -7.32 6.10 1.03
N ASP A 141 -8.60 6.37 1.26
CA ASP A 141 -9.11 7.00 2.48
C ASP A 141 -10.41 6.33 2.94
N PHE A 142 -10.52 5.01 2.71
CA PHE A 142 -11.68 4.20 3.11
C PHE A 142 -11.56 3.71 4.56
N ASN A 143 -10.48 4.07 5.25
CA ASN A 143 -10.35 3.96 6.70
C ASN A 143 -11.26 5.00 7.39
N PRO A 144 -12.09 4.61 8.39
CA PRO A 144 -12.97 5.54 9.12
C PRO A 144 -12.25 6.71 9.81
N SER A 145 -10.97 6.57 10.14
CA SER A 145 -10.14 7.61 10.77
C SER A 145 -9.76 8.74 9.79
N GLY A 146 -9.50 8.39 8.53
CA GLY A 146 -9.16 9.30 7.44
C GLY A 146 -7.78 9.94 7.54
N GLY A 147 -7.38 10.56 6.42
CA GLY A 147 -6.12 11.28 6.25
C GLY A 147 -5.08 10.51 5.45
N GLN A 148 -5.16 9.18 5.38
CA GLN A 148 -4.21 8.34 4.63
C GLN A 148 -4.23 8.64 3.13
N GLY A 149 -5.37 9.08 2.58
CA GLY A 149 -5.46 9.49 1.18
C GLY A 149 -4.54 10.64 0.79
N TRP A 150 -4.00 11.39 1.76
CA TRP A 150 -3.05 12.49 1.55
C TRP A 150 -1.58 12.06 1.55
N ALA A 151 -1.27 10.83 1.97
CA ALA A 151 0.11 10.32 2.13
C ALA A 151 0.97 10.58 0.90
N ALA A 152 0.50 10.11 -0.27
CA ALA A 152 1.22 10.20 -1.55
C ALA A 152 1.58 11.65 -1.93
N ASN A 153 0.67 12.59 -1.70
CA ASN A 153 0.92 13.99 -2.00
C ASN A 153 1.87 14.61 -0.96
N GLN A 154 1.67 14.31 0.32
CA GLN A 154 2.51 14.81 1.40
C GLN A 154 3.96 14.34 1.25
N MET A 155 4.18 13.10 0.83
CA MET A 155 5.51 12.52 0.61
C MET A 155 6.30 13.17 -0.55
N ARG A 156 5.66 13.96 -1.42
CA ARG A 156 6.36 14.79 -2.42
C ARG A 156 6.79 16.16 -1.89
N ILE A 157 6.19 16.62 -0.79
CA ILE A 157 6.38 17.96 -0.21
C ILE A 157 6.88 17.94 1.23
N ILE A 158 7.54 16.84 1.63
CA ILE A 158 8.09 16.67 2.98
C ILE A 158 8.98 17.87 3.33
N ARG A 159 8.81 18.39 4.54
CA ARG A 159 9.49 19.59 5.02
C ARG A 159 10.95 19.33 5.44
N THR A 160 11.73 18.65 4.61
CA THR A 160 13.16 18.39 4.85
C THR A 160 14.06 19.39 4.15
N ILE A 161 15.24 19.66 4.74
CA ILE A 161 16.35 20.28 4.00
C ILE A 161 17.03 19.15 3.24
N ASP A 162 16.49 18.84 2.06
CA ASP A 162 17.08 17.88 1.13
C ASP A 162 17.34 18.55 -0.23
N THR A 163 18.22 17.94 -1.01
CA THR A 163 18.49 18.32 -2.40
C THR A 163 17.82 17.32 -3.33
N ALA A 164 16.98 17.83 -4.23
CA ALA A 164 16.40 17.03 -5.31
C ALA A 164 17.51 16.30 -6.08
N ASN A 165 17.26 15.06 -6.49
CA ASN A 165 18.18 14.24 -7.28
C ASN A 165 19.51 13.87 -6.60
N LYS A 166 19.56 13.82 -5.27
CA LYS A 166 20.71 13.28 -4.53
C LYS A 166 20.36 12.03 -3.75
N GLY A 167 21.28 11.06 -3.78
CA GLY A 167 21.05 9.76 -3.16
C GLY A 167 22.29 9.09 -2.61
N VAL A 168 23.23 9.83 -2.04
CA VAL A 168 24.33 9.20 -1.30
C VAL A 168 23.77 8.69 0.03
N ASP A 169 23.75 7.37 0.20
CA ASP A 169 23.39 6.74 1.46
C ASP A 169 24.60 6.75 2.42
N PRO A 170 24.47 7.30 3.64
CA PRO A 170 25.60 7.43 4.54
C PRO A 170 26.03 6.11 5.19
N HIS A 171 25.25 5.03 5.09
CA HIS A 171 25.58 3.73 5.69
C HIS A 171 26.43 2.87 4.75
N THR A 172 26.05 2.87 3.48
CA THR A 172 26.63 2.04 2.42
C THR A 172 27.50 2.82 1.46
N HIS A 173 27.49 4.15 1.56
CA HIS A 173 28.19 5.11 0.70
C HIS A 173 27.86 5.01 -0.81
N VAL A 174 26.84 4.20 -1.17
CA VAL A 174 26.35 4.09 -2.55
C VAL A 174 25.56 5.35 -2.91
N ASN A 175 25.67 5.80 -4.16
CA ASN A 175 24.83 6.85 -4.70
C ASN A 175 23.71 6.24 -5.55
N TYR A 176 22.59 5.85 -4.93
CA TYR A 176 21.51 5.13 -5.63
C TYR A 176 20.91 5.93 -6.79
N MET A 177 20.86 7.26 -6.72
CA MET A 177 20.38 8.12 -7.82
C MET A 177 21.31 8.14 -9.05
N LYS A 178 22.54 7.63 -8.92
CA LYS A 178 23.47 7.44 -10.06
C LYS A 178 23.48 6.00 -10.58
N GLU A 179 23.06 5.04 -9.77
CA GLU A 179 23.08 3.62 -10.10
C GLU A 179 21.72 3.14 -10.64
N LEU A 180 20.64 3.87 -10.31
CA LEU A 180 19.26 3.52 -10.63
C LEU A 180 18.57 4.64 -11.43
N ASN A 181 17.86 4.25 -12.48
CA ASN A 181 16.90 5.08 -13.18
C ASN A 181 15.59 5.10 -12.37
N ILE A 182 15.37 6.17 -11.61
CA ILE A 182 14.22 6.32 -10.70
C ILE A 182 13.25 7.35 -11.27
N VAL A 183 11.95 7.05 -11.24
CA VAL A 183 10.88 7.98 -11.70
C VAL A 183 9.75 8.11 -10.69
N ASP A 184 9.10 9.27 -10.69
CA ASP A 184 7.76 9.46 -10.13
C ASP A 184 6.74 9.07 -11.20
N TYR A 185 5.94 8.04 -10.93
CA TYR A 185 4.90 7.54 -11.84
C TYR A 185 3.50 8.09 -11.48
N GLY A 186 3.45 9.20 -10.73
CA GLY A 186 2.22 9.87 -10.37
C GLY A 186 1.45 9.13 -9.27
N ASN A 187 0.13 9.31 -9.27
CA ASN A 187 -0.77 8.58 -8.39
C ASN A 187 -1.73 7.76 -9.25
N ALA A 188 -2.06 6.55 -8.79
CA ALA A 188 -3.19 5.82 -9.33
C ALA A 188 -4.49 6.59 -9.07
N ALA A 189 -5.46 6.46 -9.98
CA ALA A 189 -6.72 7.18 -9.87
C ALA A 189 -7.62 6.54 -8.80
N GLN A 190 -8.23 7.39 -7.98
CA GLN A 190 -9.15 6.97 -6.92
C GLN A 190 -10.60 7.17 -7.35
N ASN A 191 -11.46 6.20 -7.05
CA ASN A 191 -12.90 6.42 -7.05
C ASN A 191 -13.37 6.71 -5.61
N PRO A 192 -13.88 7.93 -5.33
CA PRO A 192 -14.23 8.32 -3.96
C PRO A 192 -15.44 7.57 -3.38
N PHE A 193 -16.15 6.79 -4.20
CA PHE A 193 -17.39 6.11 -3.80
C PHE A 193 -17.30 4.58 -3.90
N GLN A 194 -16.23 4.03 -4.47
CA GLN A 194 -16.11 2.60 -4.77
C GLN A 194 -14.67 2.10 -4.56
N LEU A 195 -14.41 1.55 -3.37
CA LEU A 195 -13.11 0.98 -3.01
C LEU A 195 -12.62 -0.08 -4.01
N GLY A 196 -13.48 -1.01 -4.43
CA GLY A 196 -13.11 -2.04 -5.41
C GLY A 196 -12.54 -1.44 -6.70
N MET A 197 -13.19 -0.38 -7.22
CA MET A 197 -12.72 0.33 -8.40
C MET A 197 -11.33 0.92 -8.23
N SER A 198 -11.09 1.54 -7.08
CA SER A 198 -9.78 2.06 -6.71
C SER A 198 -8.72 0.96 -6.66
N LEU A 199 -8.99 -0.15 -5.95
CA LEU A 199 -8.03 -1.26 -5.82
C LEU A 199 -7.69 -1.90 -7.16
N GLY A 200 -8.66 -2.08 -8.06
CA GLY A 200 -8.37 -2.57 -9.41
C GLY A 200 -7.59 -1.58 -10.26
N GLU A 201 -7.78 -0.27 -10.10
CA GLU A 201 -6.93 0.71 -10.77
C GLU A 201 -5.51 0.75 -10.20
N HIS A 202 -5.38 0.67 -8.87
CA HIS A 202 -4.09 0.54 -8.19
C HIS A 202 -3.32 -0.68 -8.70
N ALA A 203 -3.97 -1.86 -8.72
CA ALA A 203 -3.37 -3.10 -9.19
C ALA A 203 -2.91 -3.02 -10.65
N ARG A 204 -3.66 -2.28 -11.48
CA ARG A 204 -3.28 -2.08 -12.88
C ARG A 204 -2.06 -1.18 -13.02
N VAL A 205 -2.01 -0.06 -12.31
CA VAL A 205 -0.84 0.84 -12.33
C VAL A 205 0.40 0.12 -11.80
N LEU A 206 0.26 -0.68 -10.74
CA LEU A 206 1.34 -1.53 -10.24
C LEU A 206 1.78 -2.57 -11.27
N THR A 207 0.83 -3.22 -11.95
CA THR A 207 1.13 -4.16 -13.06
C THR A 207 1.90 -3.46 -14.19
N GLU A 208 1.53 -2.23 -14.57
CA GLU A 208 2.25 -1.46 -15.60
C GLU A 208 3.74 -1.28 -15.25
N ILE A 209 4.04 -1.05 -13.97
CA ILE A 209 5.41 -0.93 -13.45
C ILE A 209 6.14 -2.29 -13.51
N LEU A 210 5.50 -3.35 -13.01
CA LEU A 210 6.09 -4.69 -13.03
C LEU A 210 6.35 -5.19 -14.46
N ASP A 211 5.44 -4.93 -15.39
CA ASP A 211 5.55 -5.28 -16.82
C ASP A 211 6.67 -4.52 -17.55
N SER A 212 7.15 -3.40 -17.01
CA SER A 212 8.35 -2.74 -17.52
C SER A 212 9.65 -3.34 -16.98
N GLY A 213 9.57 -4.25 -16.01
CA GLY A 213 10.70 -4.81 -15.28
C GLY A 213 11.21 -3.93 -14.13
N ALA A 214 10.49 -2.85 -13.80
CA ALA A 214 10.86 -1.93 -12.72
C ALA A 214 10.33 -2.43 -11.37
N ILE A 215 11.01 -2.03 -10.29
CA ILE A 215 10.52 -2.21 -8.93
C ILE A 215 9.48 -1.12 -8.63
N ALA A 216 8.34 -1.49 -8.04
CA ALA A 216 7.35 -0.53 -7.56
C ALA A 216 7.65 -0.10 -6.12
N ILE A 217 7.70 1.21 -5.88
CA ILE A 217 7.59 1.78 -4.52
C ILE A 217 6.24 2.49 -4.43
N ALA A 218 5.29 1.91 -3.70
CA ALA A 218 3.97 2.47 -3.50
C ALA A 218 3.87 3.27 -2.19
N ILE A 219 3.13 4.38 -2.23
CA ILE A 219 2.91 5.27 -1.08
C ILE A 219 1.42 5.50 -0.86
N GLY A 220 0.95 5.20 0.35
CA GLY A 220 -0.44 5.35 0.78
C GLY A 220 -1.33 4.22 0.25
N GLY A 221 -2.61 4.16 0.60
CA GLY A 221 -3.36 4.96 1.57
C GLY A 221 -3.57 4.13 2.83
N ASP A 222 -4.82 3.85 3.17
CA ASP A 222 -5.12 2.82 4.16
C ASP A 222 -4.62 1.43 3.71
N HIS A 223 -4.34 0.52 4.66
CA HIS A 223 -3.68 -0.78 4.36
C HIS A 223 -4.51 -1.74 3.48
N GLY A 224 -5.73 -1.34 3.12
CA GLY A 224 -6.52 -2.02 2.09
C GLY A 224 -5.85 -2.08 0.72
N THR A 225 -4.91 -1.17 0.45
CA THR A 225 -4.06 -1.15 -0.76
C THR A 225 -3.24 -2.41 -0.96
N GLU A 226 -2.91 -3.17 0.11
CA GLU A 226 -2.18 -4.45 0.01
C GLU A 226 -2.92 -5.45 -0.91
N ALA A 227 -4.25 -5.37 -1.00
CA ALA A 227 -5.03 -6.19 -1.92
C ALA A 227 -4.68 -5.90 -3.38
N ALA A 228 -4.44 -4.63 -3.72
CA ALA A 228 -3.99 -4.22 -5.05
C ALA A 228 -2.56 -4.71 -5.33
N GLY A 229 -1.69 -4.68 -4.32
CA GLY A 229 -0.36 -5.26 -4.39
C GLY A 229 -0.39 -6.74 -4.75
N HIS A 230 -1.20 -7.52 -4.02
CA HIS A 230 -1.41 -8.94 -4.32
C HIS A 230 -1.96 -9.22 -5.71
N MET A 231 -2.94 -8.43 -6.18
CA MET A 231 -3.48 -8.54 -7.54
C MET A 231 -2.41 -8.29 -8.61
N ALA A 232 -1.56 -7.28 -8.43
CA ALA A 232 -0.47 -6.99 -9.36
C ALA A 232 0.57 -8.12 -9.39
N MET A 233 0.98 -8.61 -8.21
CA MET A 233 1.96 -9.70 -8.08
C MET A 233 1.50 -10.98 -8.76
N VAL A 234 0.26 -11.43 -8.50
CA VAL A 234 -0.28 -12.65 -9.14
C VAL A 234 -0.48 -12.46 -10.64
N ASN A 235 -0.86 -11.26 -11.08
CA ASN A 235 -1.09 -10.99 -12.49
C ASN A 235 0.20 -11.04 -13.32
N HIS A 236 1.29 -10.48 -12.79
CA HIS A 236 2.57 -10.43 -13.47
C HIS A 236 3.39 -11.73 -13.31
N PHE A 237 3.54 -12.25 -12.08
CA PHE A 237 4.38 -13.43 -11.82
C PHE A 237 3.62 -14.76 -11.83
N GLY A 238 2.29 -14.74 -11.85
CA GLY A 238 1.46 -15.92 -11.64
C GLY A 238 1.36 -16.34 -10.17
N PRO A 239 0.44 -17.27 -9.83
CA PRO A 239 0.24 -17.72 -8.47
C PRO A 239 1.46 -18.48 -7.95
N LYS A 240 1.71 -18.37 -6.64
CA LYS A 240 2.68 -19.16 -5.88
C LYS A 240 4.15 -18.95 -6.27
N ASN A 241 4.44 -17.81 -6.90
CA ASN A 241 5.76 -17.40 -7.41
C ASN A 241 6.37 -16.18 -6.68
N TYR A 242 5.80 -15.76 -5.56
CA TYR A 242 6.29 -14.68 -4.71
C TYR A 242 6.00 -14.98 -3.23
N ALA A 243 6.67 -14.25 -2.35
CA ALA A 243 6.40 -14.20 -0.91
C ALA A 243 6.05 -12.77 -0.50
N THR A 244 5.23 -12.64 0.54
CA THR A 244 4.90 -11.34 1.14
C THR A 244 5.57 -11.21 2.50
N VAL A 245 6.25 -10.08 2.75
CA VAL A 245 6.65 -9.67 4.09
C VAL A 245 5.78 -8.49 4.49
N HIS A 246 4.89 -8.73 5.44
CA HIS A 246 3.90 -7.80 5.94
C HIS A 246 4.33 -7.31 7.32
N PHE A 247 4.73 -6.04 7.40
CA PHE A 247 5.06 -5.36 8.64
C PHE A 247 3.82 -4.62 9.13
N ASP A 248 3.35 -4.95 10.33
CA ASP A 248 2.12 -4.38 10.89
C ASP A 248 2.08 -4.59 12.41
N ALA A 249 1.47 -3.68 13.16
CA ALA A 249 1.07 -3.91 14.54
C ALA A 249 -0.12 -4.89 14.68
N HIS A 250 -0.88 -5.08 13.62
CA HIS A 250 -2.13 -5.83 13.51
C HIS A 250 -1.98 -7.12 12.69
N GLN A 251 -2.98 -8.00 12.77
CA GLN A 251 -2.95 -9.27 12.06
C GLN A 251 -3.61 -9.25 10.69
N ASP A 252 -4.53 -8.32 10.40
CA ASP A 252 -5.10 -8.07 9.05
C ASP A 252 -5.45 -9.31 8.20
N VAL A 253 -6.09 -10.29 8.87
CA VAL A 253 -6.51 -11.58 8.31
C VAL A 253 -7.93 -11.96 8.72
N TYR A 254 -8.78 -10.96 8.97
CA TYR A 254 -10.14 -11.18 9.42
C TYR A 254 -10.99 -11.97 8.41
N ASP A 255 -11.93 -12.75 8.95
CA ASP A 255 -12.87 -13.58 8.18
C ASP A 255 -14.19 -12.84 7.86
N THR A 256 -14.11 -11.64 7.27
CA THR A 256 -15.29 -10.81 6.99
C THR A 256 -15.46 -10.56 5.49
N SER A 257 -16.69 -10.69 4.98
CA SER A 257 -17.01 -10.67 3.53
C SER A 257 -17.57 -9.33 3.01
N LEU A 258 -17.89 -8.35 3.87
CA LEU A 258 -18.45 -7.05 3.47
C LEU A 258 -17.62 -5.91 4.08
N GLY A 259 -16.94 -5.13 3.22
CA GLY A 259 -15.92 -4.14 3.63
C GLY A 259 -14.50 -4.73 3.71
N ALA A 260 -14.29 -5.92 3.15
CA ALA A 260 -13.13 -6.81 3.29
C ALA A 260 -11.73 -6.21 3.02
N PHE A 261 -11.62 -5.07 2.37
CA PHE A 261 -10.33 -4.48 1.98
C PHE A 261 -10.17 -3.06 2.50
N THR A 262 -10.78 -2.72 3.64
CA THR A 262 -10.43 -1.51 4.39
C THR A 262 -9.17 -1.77 5.23
N HIS A 263 -8.75 -0.78 6.02
CA HIS A 263 -7.48 -0.79 6.76
C HIS A 263 -7.21 -1.93 7.75
N GLY A 264 -8.23 -2.64 8.23
CA GLY A 264 -8.08 -3.84 9.07
C GLY A 264 -8.33 -5.07 8.23
N GLY A 265 -7.74 -5.08 7.03
CA GLY A 265 -8.23 -5.78 5.86
C GLY A 265 -8.03 -7.29 5.96
N ARG A 266 -8.38 -8.00 4.88
CA ARG A 266 -8.07 -9.43 4.73
C ARG A 266 -7.19 -9.72 3.52
N ALA A 267 -6.44 -8.73 3.03
CA ALA A 267 -5.71 -8.82 1.76
C ALA A 267 -4.85 -10.08 1.64
N ARG A 268 -4.03 -10.37 2.67
CA ARG A 268 -3.23 -11.60 2.74
C ARG A 268 -4.06 -12.87 2.79
N ARG A 269 -5.09 -12.90 3.65
CA ARG A 269 -5.99 -14.05 3.76
C ARG A 269 -6.71 -14.33 2.45
N TRP A 270 -7.20 -13.29 1.79
CA TRP A 270 -7.85 -13.36 0.49
C TRP A 270 -6.89 -13.86 -0.60
N ALA A 271 -5.65 -13.38 -0.62
CA ALA A 271 -4.63 -13.90 -1.54
C ALA A 271 -4.36 -15.40 -1.32
N TRP A 272 -4.37 -15.87 -0.07
CA TRP A 272 -4.22 -17.29 0.25
C TRP A 272 -5.45 -18.12 -0.16
N GLU A 273 -6.68 -17.66 0.15
CA GLU A 273 -7.93 -18.34 -0.20
C GLU A 273 -8.10 -18.48 -1.72
N ASN A 274 -7.65 -17.49 -2.49
CA ASN A 274 -7.64 -17.56 -3.95
C ASN A 274 -6.44 -18.35 -4.51
N GLY A 275 -5.59 -18.93 -3.66
CA GLY A 275 -4.46 -19.76 -4.06
C GLY A 275 -3.30 -18.99 -4.71
N TRP A 276 -3.23 -17.67 -4.53
CA TRP A 276 -2.20 -16.82 -5.14
C TRP A 276 -0.87 -16.91 -4.42
N ILE A 277 -0.90 -17.19 -3.13
CA ILE A 277 0.27 -17.32 -2.26
C ILE A 277 0.15 -18.56 -1.39
N LYS A 278 1.28 -19.19 -1.07
CA LYS A 278 1.30 -20.31 -0.11
C LYS A 278 1.38 -19.71 1.29
N GLY A 279 0.75 -20.32 2.28
CA GLY A 279 0.85 -19.81 3.65
C GLY A 279 2.29 -19.69 4.15
N LYS A 280 3.17 -20.66 3.84
CA LYS A 280 4.61 -20.57 4.16
C LYS A 280 5.40 -19.45 3.47
N ASP A 281 4.79 -18.77 2.50
CA ASP A 281 5.34 -17.63 1.78
C ASP A 281 4.67 -16.31 2.22
N LEU A 282 3.75 -16.37 3.19
CA LEU A 282 3.30 -15.23 3.98
C LEU A 282 4.18 -15.10 5.22
N HIS A 283 4.75 -13.91 5.42
CA HIS A 283 5.56 -13.56 6.57
C HIS A 283 4.98 -12.31 7.24
N SER A 284 4.46 -12.41 8.46
CA SER A 284 3.94 -11.26 9.22
C SER A 284 4.89 -10.90 10.37
N VAL A 285 5.22 -9.62 10.51
CA VAL A 285 6.27 -9.14 11.43
C VAL A 285 5.81 -7.90 12.18
N GLY A 286 5.90 -7.91 13.52
CA GLY A 286 5.64 -6.73 14.35
C GLY A 286 4.29 -6.70 15.07
N MET A 287 3.48 -7.75 14.92
CA MET A 287 2.13 -7.79 15.49
C MET A 287 2.17 -7.76 17.01
N ARG A 288 1.33 -6.92 17.60
CA ARG A 288 1.24 -6.69 19.06
C ARG A 288 -0.12 -6.16 19.53
N SER A 289 -0.97 -5.72 18.60
CA SER A 289 -2.22 -5.05 18.93
C SER A 289 -3.13 -5.91 19.81
N PRO A 290 -3.77 -5.35 20.87
CA PRO A 290 -4.65 -6.10 21.76
C PRO A 290 -6.04 -6.37 21.16
N TYR A 291 -6.33 -5.84 19.97
CA TYR A 291 -7.67 -5.82 19.39
C TYR A 291 -8.02 -7.06 18.54
N GLY A 292 -7.10 -8.01 18.38
CA GLY A 292 -7.31 -9.24 17.61
C GLY A 292 -8.04 -10.37 18.36
N ASP A 293 -8.80 -11.18 17.62
CA ASP A 293 -9.37 -12.44 18.12
C ASP A 293 -8.26 -13.53 18.16
N PRO A 294 -8.10 -14.30 19.25
CA PRO A 294 -7.18 -15.45 19.28
C PRO A 294 -7.31 -16.40 18.10
N LYS A 295 -8.50 -16.51 17.48
CA LYS A 295 -8.73 -17.31 16.27
C LYS A 295 -7.92 -16.85 15.07
N LEU A 296 -7.50 -15.58 15.01
CA LEU A 296 -6.63 -15.10 13.95
C LEU A 296 -5.30 -15.85 14.00
N VAL A 297 -4.72 -16.04 15.20
CA VAL A 297 -3.49 -16.83 15.38
C VAL A 297 -3.70 -18.29 14.96
N ASP A 298 -4.86 -18.87 15.27
CA ASP A 298 -5.18 -20.24 14.84
C ASP A 298 -5.21 -20.35 13.31
N TRP A 299 -5.78 -19.37 12.61
CA TRP A 299 -5.73 -19.30 11.14
C TRP A 299 -4.29 -19.22 10.62
N GLN A 300 -3.45 -18.32 11.17
CA GLN A 300 -2.05 -18.19 10.74
C GLN A 300 -1.31 -19.53 10.87
N ARG A 301 -1.55 -20.26 11.97
CA ARG A 301 -0.97 -21.59 12.22
C ARG A 301 -1.51 -22.64 11.25
N GLU A 302 -2.81 -22.62 10.97
CA GLU A 302 -3.47 -23.57 10.07
C GLU A 302 -2.95 -23.46 8.63
N VAL A 303 -2.81 -22.23 8.13
CA VAL A 303 -2.34 -21.99 6.76
C VAL A 303 -0.82 -22.13 6.63
N GLY A 304 -0.09 -22.11 7.75
CA GLY A 304 1.36 -22.21 7.81
C GLY A 304 2.08 -20.88 7.56
N GLU A 305 1.43 -19.75 7.87
CA GLU A 305 2.05 -18.42 7.87
C GLU A 305 3.26 -18.37 8.82
N GLN A 306 4.34 -17.75 8.37
CA GLN A 306 5.48 -17.45 9.25
C GLN A 306 5.19 -16.13 9.96
N TYR A 307 4.93 -16.16 11.26
CA TYR A 307 4.58 -14.96 12.01
C TYR A 307 5.57 -14.68 13.13
N HIS A 308 5.90 -13.40 13.30
CA HIS A 308 6.87 -12.88 14.27
C HIS A 308 6.26 -11.71 15.03
N TYR A 309 5.53 -12.01 16.09
CA TYR A 309 4.94 -11.01 16.97
C TYR A 309 6.03 -10.31 17.79
N MET A 310 5.74 -9.10 18.29
CA MET A 310 6.67 -8.37 19.16
C MET A 310 7.14 -9.15 20.40
N PRO A 311 6.35 -10.01 21.07
CA PRO A 311 6.84 -10.84 22.17
C PRO A 311 7.98 -11.81 21.77
N GLU A 312 8.11 -12.20 20.49
CA GLU A 312 9.27 -12.96 20.02
C GLU A 312 10.53 -12.08 20.00
N PHE A 313 10.40 -10.84 19.50
CA PHE A 313 11.47 -9.83 19.51
C PHE A 313 11.87 -9.42 20.93
N GLU A 314 10.91 -9.25 21.85
CA GLU A 314 11.19 -8.95 23.26
C GLU A 314 11.95 -10.08 23.96
N ARG A 315 11.57 -11.34 23.69
CA ARG A 315 12.16 -12.51 24.36
C ARG A 315 13.54 -12.85 23.83
N ASN A 316 13.71 -12.86 22.50
CA ASN A 316 14.93 -13.35 21.84
C ASN A 316 15.87 -12.19 21.44
N GLY A 317 15.36 -10.96 21.38
CA GLY A 317 16.07 -9.79 20.89
C GLY A 317 15.93 -9.59 19.37
N PHE A 318 16.15 -8.34 18.95
CA PHE A 318 16.03 -7.92 17.54
C PHE A 318 16.91 -8.74 16.61
N GLU A 319 18.21 -8.86 16.92
CA GLU A 319 19.18 -9.51 16.03
C GLU A 319 18.85 -10.98 15.74
N GLU A 320 18.41 -11.72 16.77
CA GLU A 320 18.11 -13.14 16.62
C GLU A 320 16.84 -13.37 15.80
N THR A 321 15.76 -12.67 16.15
CA THR A 321 14.47 -12.81 15.46
C THR A 321 14.55 -12.27 14.03
N TRP A 322 15.19 -11.11 13.81
CA TRP A 322 15.30 -10.54 12.48
C TRP A 322 16.17 -11.39 11.54
N LYS A 323 17.27 -11.97 12.04
CA LYS A 323 18.08 -12.92 11.26
C LYS A 323 17.26 -14.15 10.82
N LYS A 324 16.37 -14.64 11.68
CA LYS A 324 15.45 -15.73 11.33
C LYS A 324 14.52 -15.32 10.17
N VAL A 325 13.90 -14.14 10.24
CA VAL A 325 13.05 -13.61 9.15
C VAL A 325 13.83 -13.52 7.84
N LEU A 326 15.05 -12.96 7.86
CA LEU A 326 15.90 -12.86 6.67
C LEU A 326 16.20 -14.23 6.03
N GLU A 327 16.51 -15.25 6.82
CA GLU A 327 16.76 -16.60 6.28
C GLU A 327 15.49 -17.26 5.72
N GLU A 328 14.31 -16.98 6.30
CA GLU A 328 13.04 -17.51 5.81
C GLU A 328 12.64 -16.95 4.43
N VAL A 329 12.98 -15.69 4.13
CA VAL A 329 12.65 -15.01 2.87
C VAL A 329 13.78 -15.04 1.84
N LYS A 330 14.95 -15.54 2.23
CA LYS A 330 16.17 -15.54 1.42
C LYS A 330 15.97 -16.16 0.04
N GLY A 331 16.33 -15.39 -0.99
CA GLY A 331 16.28 -15.83 -2.38
C GLY A 331 14.85 -15.96 -2.95
N LYS A 332 13.83 -15.55 -2.19
CA LYS A 332 12.46 -15.42 -2.71
C LYS A 332 12.31 -14.08 -3.44
N ARG A 333 11.32 -14.04 -4.32
CA ARG A 333 10.82 -12.78 -4.86
C ARG A 333 9.85 -12.15 -3.86
N LEU A 334 10.10 -10.91 -3.47
CA LEU A 334 9.36 -10.28 -2.39
C LEU A 334 8.37 -9.22 -2.89
N HIS A 335 7.18 -9.31 -2.32
CA HIS A 335 6.27 -8.21 -2.08
C HIS A 335 6.47 -7.77 -0.61
N ILE A 336 6.77 -6.50 -0.37
CA ILE A 336 6.91 -5.97 0.99
C ILE A 336 5.74 -5.02 1.23
N SER A 337 4.84 -5.39 2.14
CA SER A 337 3.76 -4.51 2.60
C SER A 337 4.16 -3.94 3.95
N PHE A 338 4.36 -2.63 4.05
CA PHE A 338 4.85 -2.00 5.27
C PHE A 338 3.79 -1.03 5.81
N ASP A 339 2.96 -1.51 6.73
CA ASP A 339 2.20 -0.62 7.61
C ASP A 339 3.19 0.12 8.50
N VAL A 340 3.19 1.44 8.40
CA VAL A 340 4.13 2.26 9.16
C VAL A 340 3.81 2.24 10.66
N ASP A 341 2.62 1.79 11.07
CA ASP A 341 2.24 1.55 12.47
C ASP A 341 2.99 0.37 13.12
N ALA A 342 3.69 -0.46 12.34
CA ALA A 342 4.63 -1.45 12.87
C ALA A 342 5.75 -0.79 13.71
N ILE A 343 6.03 0.48 13.42
CA ILE A 343 7.01 1.32 14.12
C ILE A 343 6.33 1.96 15.33
N ASP A 344 7.06 2.12 16.44
CA ASP A 344 6.53 2.71 17.66
C ASP A 344 6.02 4.15 17.42
N PRO A 345 4.84 4.52 17.93
CA PRO A 345 4.27 5.86 17.77
C PRO A 345 5.15 6.99 18.34
N ALA A 346 6.13 6.69 19.21
CA ALA A 346 7.15 7.66 19.60
C ALA A 346 8.03 8.13 18.43
N HIS A 347 8.10 7.33 17.36
CA HIS A 347 8.81 7.65 16.12
C HIS A 347 7.86 8.04 14.98
N VAL A 348 6.69 7.39 14.89
CA VAL A 348 5.72 7.56 13.80
C VAL A 348 4.31 7.94 14.29
N PRO A 349 4.12 9.14 14.85
CA PRO A 349 2.82 9.54 15.41
C PRO A 349 1.71 9.69 14.35
N GLY A 350 2.08 9.88 13.09
CA GLY A 350 1.20 10.08 11.94
C GLY A 350 0.53 8.81 11.39
N VAL A 351 -0.14 8.04 12.24
CA VAL A 351 -0.92 6.85 11.87
C VAL A 351 -2.29 6.89 12.53
N SER A 352 -3.25 6.19 11.96
CA SER A 352 -4.61 6.18 12.49
C SER A 352 -4.82 5.29 13.72
N ASN A 353 -4.10 4.16 13.78
CA ASN A 353 -4.27 3.15 14.82
C ASN A 353 -2.94 2.84 15.51
N PRO A 354 -2.36 3.80 16.27
CA PRO A 354 -1.04 3.61 16.87
C PRO A 354 -1.06 2.58 18.01
N ASP A 355 -0.14 1.63 17.97
CA ASP A 355 0.09 0.66 19.04
C ASP A 355 1.50 0.82 19.65
N PRO A 356 1.67 1.19 20.94
CA PRO A 356 2.99 1.29 21.56
C PRO A 356 3.74 -0.04 21.67
N GLY A 357 5.08 0.00 21.78
CA GLY A 357 5.94 -1.19 21.86
C GLY A 357 6.34 -1.74 20.50
N GLY A 358 6.39 -0.89 19.47
CA GLY A 358 6.77 -1.25 18.11
C GLY A 358 8.27 -1.17 17.84
N PHE A 359 8.65 -1.32 16.57
CA PHE A 359 10.04 -1.14 16.15
C PHE A 359 10.48 0.31 16.29
N THR A 360 11.77 0.53 16.52
CA THR A 360 12.37 1.85 16.40
C THR A 360 12.49 2.25 14.92
N ALA A 361 12.58 3.55 14.64
CA ALA A 361 12.84 4.02 13.27
C ALA A 361 14.16 3.44 12.69
N LEU A 362 15.17 3.24 13.53
CA LEU A 362 16.46 2.67 13.12
C LEU A 362 16.31 1.22 12.65
N GLU A 363 15.56 0.42 13.38
CA GLU A 363 15.27 -0.98 13.05
C GLU A 363 14.50 -1.08 11.72
N ALA A 364 13.46 -0.26 11.54
CA ALA A 364 12.68 -0.24 10.32
C ALA A 364 13.51 0.17 9.08
N ILE A 365 14.34 1.20 9.19
CA ILE A 365 15.30 1.63 8.15
C ILE A 365 16.26 0.51 7.79
N ARG A 366 16.73 -0.25 8.79
CA ARG A 366 17.63 -1.39 8.59
C ARG A 366 16.93 -2.55 7.90
N MET A 367 15.73 -2.92 8.33
CA MET A 367 14.94 -4.02 7.76
C MET A 367 14.73 -3.87 6.26
N VAL A 368 14.25 -2.71 5.79
CA VAL A 368 13.98 -2.50 4.36
C VAL A 368 15.25 -2.50 3.51
N ARG A 369 16.38 -2.01 4.04
CA ARG A 369 17.69 -2.09 3.37
C ARG A 369 18.12 -3.54 3.23
N GLU A 370 18.08 -4.30 4.31
CA GLU A 370 18.56 -5.68 4.35
C GLU A 370 17.75 -6.61 3.45
N LEU A 371 16.43 -6.44 3.43
CA LEU A 371 15.54 -7.15 2.50
C LEU A 371 15.89 -6.84 1.04
N ALA A 372 16.11 -5.58 0.70
CA ALA A 372 16.45 -5.16 -0.66
C ALA A 372 17.84 -5.63 -1.12
N ILE A 373 18.83 -5.69 -0.22
CA ILE A 373 20.17 -6.21 -0.53
C ILE A 373 20.10 -7.71 -0.80
N GLN A 374 19.43 -8.45 0.07
CA GLN A 374 19.46 -9.92 0.07
C GLN A 374 18.57 -10.53 -1.03
N ASN A 375 17.44 -9.90 -1.37
CA ASN A 375 16.37 -10.53 -2.12
C ASN A 375 16.02 -9.82 -3.43
N ASP A 376 15.30 -10.53 -4.31
CA ASP A 376 14.67 -9.95 -5.51
C ASP A 376 13.35 -9.27 -5.09
N VAL A 377 13.38 -7.97 -4.79
CA VAL A 377 12.17 -7.25 -4.38
C VAL A 377 11.48 -6.70 -5.61
N ALA A 378 10.25 -7.15 -5.87
CA ALA A 378 9.43 -6.64 -6.97
C ALA A 378 8.68 -5.37 -6.57
N MET A 379 8.27 -5.29 -5.31
CA MET A 379 7.46 -4.18 -4.81
C MET A 379 7.63 -3.98 -3.31
N ILE A 380 7.62 -2.72 -2.91
CA ILE A 380 7.43 -2.29 -1.52
C ILE A 380 6.34 -1.22 -1.46
N GLU A 381 5.42 -1.33 -0.51
CA GLU A 381 4.39 -0.33 -0.23
C GLU A 381 4.51 0.19 1.20
N PHE A 382 4.22 1.47 1.38
CA PHE A 382 4.20 2.15 2.67
C PHE A 382 2.78 2.69 2.92
N ASP A 383 2.06 2.02 3.82
CA ASP A 383 0.64 2.26 4.09
C ASP A 383 0.41 2.95 5.44
N GLU A 384 -0.84 3.35 5.70
CA GLU A 384 -1.35 3.96 6.94
C GLU A 384 -0.69 5.27 7.40
N TYR A 385 0.23 5.82 6.61
CA TYR A 385 0.69 7.19 6.85
C TYR A 385 -0.47 8.17 6.70
N SER A 386 -0.89 8.78 7.80
CA SER A 386 -1.87 9.85 7.81
C SER A 386 -1.20 11.18 8.16
N PRO A 387 -0.97 12.06 7.17
CA PRO A 387 -0.46 13.41 7.42
C PRO A 387 -1.27 14.16 8.48
N LEU A 388 -2.57 13.92 8.58
CA LEU A 388 -3.43 14.63 9.54
C LEU A 388 -3.08 14.36 11.01
N TYR A 389 -2.45 13.22 11.30
CA TYR A 389 -1.98 12.85 12.64
C TYR A 389 -0.49 13.13 12.86
N ASP A 390 0.25 13.49 11.82
CA ASP A 390 1.65 13.90 11.91
C ASP A 390 1.67 15.41 12.19
N ASP A 391 1.82 15.81 13.46
CA ASP A 391 1.67 17.19 13.96
C ASP A 391 2.21 18.29 13.03
N THR A 392 3.40 18.10 12.44
CA THR A 392 4.04 19.05 11.52
C THR A 392 4.22 18.49 10.11
N HIS A 393 3.54 17.38 9.81
CA HIS A 393 3.63 16.58 8.60
C HIS A 393 5.08 16.20 8.27
N TYR A 394 5.83 15.84 9.31
CA TYR A 394 7.29 15.73 9.25
C TYR A 394 7.83 14.47 9.89
N ASN A 395 7.37 14.08 11.08
CA ASN A 395 8.03 13.03 11.86
C ASN A 395 7.83 11.66 11.22
N THR A 396 6.60 11.29 10.89
CA THR A 396 6.34 10.03 10.19
C THR A 396 6.86 10.10 8.75
N ALA A 397 6.63 11.23 8.08
CA ALA A 397 7.10 11.43 6.71
C ALA A 397 8.62 11.25 6.55
N ILE A 398 9.43 11.77 7.48
CA ILE A 398 10.89 11.63 7.40
C ILE A 398 11.34 10.20 7.68
N VAL A 399 10.64 9.46 8.54
CA VAL A 399 10.95 8.04 8.77
C VAL A 399 10.70 7.24 7.49
N ILE A 400 9.55 7.43 6.84
CA ILE A 400 9.21 6.77 5.56
C ILE A 400 10.21 7.17 4.47
N ASP A 401 10.55 8.46 4.33
CA ASP A 401 11.57 8.92 3.37
C ASP A 401 12.91 8.23 3.63
N ARG A 402 13.34 8.09 4.88
CA ARG A 402 14.59 7.40 5.23
C ARG A 402 14.53 5.90 4.94
N MET A 403 13.39 5.25 5.15
CA MET A 403 13.17 3.86 4.77
C MET A 403 13.23 3.68 3.26
N MET A 404 12.54 4.51 2.47
CA MET A 404 12.59 4.49 1.00
C MET A 404 14.03 4.64 0.49
N ARG A 405 14.80 5.57 1.05
CA ARG A 405 16.21 5.77 0.64
C ARG A 405 17.12 4.61 1.01
N ALA A 406 16.90 4.02 2.18
CA ALA A 406 17.64 2.84 2.62
C ALA A 406 17.30 1.61 1.75
N PHE A 407 16.04 1.46 1.38
CA PHE A 407 15.58 0.47 0.40
C PHE A 407 16.28 0.67 -0.95
N LEU A 408 16.24 1.89 -1.52
CA LEU A 408 16.91 2.23 -2.78
C LEU A 408 18.43 1.99 -2.74
N ALA A 409 19.09 2.28 -1.61
CA ALA A 409 20.49 1.95 -1.41
C ALA A 409 20.73 0.44 -1.48
N GLY A 410 19.85 -0.36 -0.86
CA GLY A 410 19.91 -1.81 -0.92
C GLY A 410 19.73 -2.37 -2.34
N VAL A 411 18.75 -1.84 -3.09
CA VAL A 411 18.55 -2.17 -4.52
C VAL A 411 19.81 -1.85 -5.34
N ALA A 412 20.41 -0.67 -5.12
CA ALA A 412 21.62 -0.26 -5.82
C ALA A 412 22.82 -1.16 -5.50
N LEU A 413 23.01 -1.55 -4.24
CA LEU A 413 24.06 -2.50 -3.85
C LEU A 413 23.86 -3.87 -4.51
N ARG A 414 22.62 -4.37 -4.50
CA ARG A 414 22.28 -5.64 -5.14
C ARG A 414 22.57 -5.61 -6.64
N LYS A 415 22.22 -4.53 -7.34
CA LYS A 415 22.55 -4.30 -8.76
C LYS A 415 24.07 -4.34 -9.01
N LYS A 416 24.87 -3.92 -8.03
CA LYS A 416 26.34 -3.99 -8.06
C LYS A 416 26.91 -5.35 -7.61
N GLY A 417 26.07 -6.33 -7.31
CA GLY A 417 26.46 -7.68 -6.89
C GLY A 417 26.78 -7.83 -5.40
N ILE A 418 26.50 -6.81 -4.57
CA ILE A 418 26.66 -6.89 -3.11
C ILE A 418 25.34 -7.40 -2.52
N THR A 419 25.38 -8.55 -1.86
CA THR A 419 24.19 -9.24 -1.32
C THR A 419 24.29 -9.57 0.17
N ASP A 420 25.33 -9.09 0.87
CA ASP A 420 25.42 -9.22 2.32
C ASP A 420 24.47 -8.19 2.97
N PRO A 421 23.39 -8.63 3.65
CA PRO A 421 22.45 -7.69 4.28
C PRO A 421 23.16 -6.77 5.29
N ASN A 422 24.24 -7.22 5.94
CA ASN A 422 24.97 -6.40 6.92
C ASN A 422 26.05 -5.50 6.31
N TYR A 423 26.05 -5.30 4.98
CA TYR A 423 27.07 -4.50 4.32
C TYR A 423 27.09 -3.05 4.85
N MET A 424 28.25 -2.63 5.31
CA MET A 424 28.60 -1.26 5.64
C MET A 424 29.83 -0.87 4.83
N ASP A 425 29.90 0.35 4.32
CA ASP A 425 31.10 0.78 3.61
C ASP A 425 32.24 0.96 4.62
N PRO A 426 33.44 0.38 4.38
CA PRO A 426 34.58 0.57 5.27
C PRO A 426 34.96 2.04 5.49
N VAL A 427 34.63 2.96 4.57
CA VAL A 427 34.92 4.39 4.74
C VAL A 427 34.16 5.02 5.91
N VAL A 428 33.02 4.44 6.29
CA VAL A 428 32.20 4.94 7.40
C VAL A 428 32.51 4.25 8.73
N LEU A 429 33.43 3.27 8.71
CA LEU A 429 33.95 2.57 9.87
C LEU A 429 35.42 2.98 10.09
N ASP A 430 35.85 3.09 11.35
CA ASP A 430 37.26 3.20 11.74
C ASP A 430 38.12 4.17 10.91
N HIS A 431 37.57 5.35 10.58
CA HIS A 431 38.22 6.39 9.77
C HIS A 431 38.66 5.94 8.35
N GLY A 432 38.10 4.86 7.82
CA GLY A 432 38.39 4.38 6.47
C GLY A 432 39.83 3.89 6.29
N VAL A 433 40.43 3.32 7.33
CA VAL A 433 41.78 2.72 7.23
C VAL A 433 41.72 1.56 6.24
N LYS A 434 42.23 1.82 5.03
CA LYS A 434 42.46 0.82 3.99
C LYS A 434 43.61 -0.12 4.32
#